data_AF-A0A497HCW9-F1
#
_entry.id   AF-A0A497HCW9-F1
#
_cell.length_a   1.000
_cell.length_b   1.000
_cell.length_c   1.000
_cell.angle_alpha   90.00
_cell.angle_beta   90.00
_cell.angle_gamma   90.00
#
_symmetry.space_group_name_H-M   'P 1'
#
loop_
_entity.id
_entity.type
_entity.pdbx_description
1 polymer ?
#
loop_
_entity_poly.entity_id
_entity_poly.type
_entity_poly.pdbx_seq_one_letter_code
_entity_poly.pdbx_strand_id
1 'polypeptide(L)'
;MKPLTQKLREASLYLIFPLFLAQETPFPDENFTRIVEHLPGIGWFMGLGLLIVCLIFIILPLVITLLLCIWIYKDAEQRGREGILWVILLILSALIFNIFGIIFIVILWLAVRPPLPSR
;
A
#
# COMPACT_ATOMS: atom_id res chain seq x y z
N MET A 1 -16.66 -33.25 -8.74
CA MET A 1 -15.59 -32.79 -7.83
C MET A 1 -14.62 -31.93 -8.63
N LYS A 2 -14.39 -30.66 -8.24
CA LYS A 2 -13.42 -29.80 -8.92
C LYS A 2 -11.97 -30.19 -8.52
N PRO A 3 -10.99 -30.14 -9.43
CA PRO A 3 -9.62 -30.57 -9.18
C PRO A 3 -8.92 -29.66 -8.15
N LEU A 4 -8.06 -30.26 -7.31
CA LEU A 4 -7.35 -29.60 -6.20
C LEU A 4 -6.52 -28.39 -6.64
N THR A 5 -6.00 -28.42 -7.87
CA THR A 5 -5.25 -27.32 -8.49
C THR A 5 -6.09 -26.07 -8.70
N GLN A 6 -7.39 -26.23 -8.94
CA GLN A 6 -8.32 -25.13 -9.12
C GLN A 6 -8.66 -24.45 -7.79
N LYS A 7 -8.85 -25.25 -6.73
CA LYS A 7 -9.06 -24.73 -5.36
C LYS A 7 -7.85 -23.94 -4.86
N LEU A 8 -6.63 -24.40 -5.17
CA LEU A 8 -5.38 -23.71 -4.80
C LEU A 8 -5.21 -22.37 -5.55
N ARG A 9 -5.59 -22.31 -6.83
CA ARG A 9 -5.58 -21.06 -7.61
C ARG A 9 -6.58 -20.05 -7.06
N GLU A 10 -7.79 -20.50 -6.72
CA GLU A 10 -8.81 -19.64 -6.10
C GLU A 10 -8.33 -19.12 -4.73
N ALA A 11 -7.74 -19.98 -3.89
CA ALA A 11 -7.14 -19.60 -2.60
C ALA A 11 -6.03 -18.53 -2.74
N SER A 12 -5.19 -18.62 -3.79
CA SER A 12 -4.12 -17.64 -4.02
C SER A 12 -4.63 -16.25 -4.44
N LEU A 13 -5.81 -16.18 -5.07
CA LEU A 13 -6.41 -14.90 -5.45
C LEU A 13 -6.91 -14.11 -4.22
N TYR A 14 -7.33 -14.80 -3.16
CA TYR A 14 -7.69 -14.16 -1.89
C TYR A 14 -6.50 -13.50 -1.17
N LEU A 15 -5.26 -13.95 -1.42
CA LEU A 15 -4.06 -13.33 -0.84
C LEU A 15 -3.61 -12.07 -1.59
N ILE A 16 -3.99 -11.91 -2.86
CA ILE A 16 -3.49 -10.84 -3.74
C ILE A 16 -4.50 -9.68 -3.86
N PHE A 17 -5.79 -9.90 -3.54
CA PHE A 17 -6.85 -8.93 -3.82
C PHE A 17 -7.76 -8.60 -2.60
N PRO A 18 -7.25 -8.18 -1.43
CA PRO A 18 -8.10 -8.03 -0.25
C PRO A 18 -8.99 -6.77 -0.28
N LEU A 19 -8.65 -5.75 -1.08
CA LEU A 19 -9.23 -4.42 -0.91
C LEU A 19 -10.53 -4.18 -1.70
N PHE A 20 -10.86 -5.00 -2.70
CA PHE A 20 -12.00 -4.74 -3.61
C PHE A 20 -13.19 -5.70 -3.45
N LEU A 21 -13.05 -6.83 -2.75
CA LEU A 21 -14.14 -7.82 -2.57
C LEU A 21 -14.53 -8.08 -1.10
N ALA A 22 -14.26 -7.16 -0.17
CA ALA A 22 -14.68 -7.30 1.22
C ALA A 22 -16.21 -7.28 1.44
N GLN A 23 -17.02 -7.17 0.37
CA GLN A 23 -18.47 -7.01 0.47
C GLN A 23 -19.29 -8.30 0.24
N GLU A 24 -18.69 -9.41 -0.23
CA GLU A 24 -19.47 -10.57 -0.74
C GLU A 24 -18.99 -11.95 -0.24
N THR A 25 -18.17 -12.06 0.82
CA THR A 25 -17.89 -13.40 1.37
C THR A 25 -19.00 -13.82 2.34
N PRO A 26 -19.78 -14.87 2.04
CA PRO A 26 -20.69 -15.44 3.03
C PRO A 26 -19.88 -15.89 4.26
N PHE A 27 -20.44 -15.63 5.43
CA PHE A 27 -19.87 -16.04 6.71
C PHE A 27 -19.50 -17.54 6.67
N PRO A 28 -18.33 -17.95 7.20
CA PRO A 28 -17.86 -19.33 7.08
C PRO A 28 -18.87 -20.35 7.60
N ASP A 29 -19.03 -21.47 6.89
CA ASP A 29 -19.97 -22.53 7.22
C ASP A 29 -19.54 -23.29 8.48
N GLU A 30 -20.49 -23.96 9.14
CA GLU A 30 -20.29 -24.69 10.40
C GLU A 30 -19.15 -25.72 10.37
N ASN A 31 -18.84 -26.30 9.21
CA ASN A 31 -17.71 -27.20 9.03
C ASN A 31 -16.36 -26.48 9.12
N PHE A 32 -16.27 -25.27 8.58
CA PHE A 32 -15.06 -24.45 8.70
C PHE A 32 -14.78 -24.08 10.15
N THR A 33 -15.81 -23.71 10.92
CA THR A 33 -15.69 -23.39 12.35
C THR A 33 -15.14 -24.57 13.15
N ARG A 34 -15.63 -25.79 12.88
CA ARG A 34 -15.14 -27.02 13.53
C ARG A 34 -13.70 -27.36 13.17
N ILE A 35 -13.28 -27.13 11.92
CA ILE A 35 -11.89 -27.34 11.49
C ILE A 35 -10.96 -26.36 12.21
N VAL A 36 -11.37 -25.10 12.35
CA VAL A 36 -10.60 -24.06 13.07
C VAL A 36 -10.50 -24.36 14.57
N GLU A 37 -11.58 -24.86 15.19
CA GLU A 37 -11.57 -25.28 16.61
C GLU A 37 -10.67 -26.49 16.87
N HIS A 38 -10.59 -27.44 15.92
CA HIS A 38 -9.80 -28.66 16.09
C HIS A 38 -8.29 -28.46 15.89
N LEU A 39 -7.88 -27.38 15.22
CA LEU A 39 -6.47 -27.05 14.97
C LEU A 39 -6.00 -25.93 15.92
N PRO A 40 -5.42 -26.28 17.09
CA PRO A 40 -4.93 -25.26 18.02
C PRO A 40 -3.85 -24.42 17.33
N GLY A 41 -4.09 -23.11 17.23
CA GLY A 41 -3.13 -22.16 16.63
C GLY A 41 -3.58 -21.53 15.32
N ILE A 42 -4.47 -22.15 14.54
CA ILE A 42 -4.76 -21.67 13.17
C ILE A 42 -5.41 -20.28 13.15
N GLY A 43 -6.28 -19.98 14.12
CA GLY A 43 -6.87 -18.65 14.27
C GLY A 43 -5.82 -17.55 14.57
N TRP A 44 -4.78 -17.88 15.33
CA TRP A 44 -3.68 -16.96 15.64
C TRP A 44 -2.81 -16.68 14.41
N PHE A 45 -2.52 -17.71 13.60
CA PHE A 45 -1.78 -17.54 12.36
C PHE A 45 -2.55 -16.72 11.32
N MET A 46 -3.88 -16.90 11.23
CA MET A 46 -4.72 -16.09 10.34
C MET A 46 -4.81 -14.63 10.82
N GLY A 47 -4.96 -14.40 12.12
CA GLY A 47 -5.00 -13.06 12.71
C GLY A 47 -3.67 -12.30 12.57
N LEU A 48 -2.54 -12.95 12.90
CA LEU A 48 -1.21 -12.37 12.74
C LEU A 48 -0.84 -12.15 11.27
N GLY A 49 -1.20 -13.09 10.39
CA GLY A 49 -0.99 -12.96 8.95
C GLY A 49 -1.70 -11.74 8.37
N LEU A 50 -2.95 -11.51 8.76
CA LEU A 50 -3.71 -10.32 8.34
C LEU A 50 -3.08 -9.02 8.86
N LEU A 51 -2.60 -9.02 10.11
CA LEU A 51 -1.95 -7.86 10.74
C LEU A 51 -0.65 -7.47 10.02
N ILE A 52 0.17 -8.47 9.65
CA ILE A 52 1.43 -8.29 8.91
C ILE A 52 1.17 -7.73 7.51
N VAL A 53 0.17 -8.27 6.80
CA VAL A 53 -0.24 -7.76 5.48
C VAL A 53 -0.70 -6.31 5.61
N CYS A 54 -1.52 -5.99 6.60
CA CYS A 54 -1.99 -4.62 6.83
C CYS A 54 -0.81 -3.65 7.09
N LEU A 55 0.17 -4.05 7.90
CA LEU A 55 1.32 -3.22 8.23
C LEU A 55 2.22 -2.96 7.01
N ILE A 56 2.51 -3.98 6.20
CA ILE A 56 3.37 -3.84 5.02
C ILE A 56 2.68 -3.04 3.90
N PHE A 57 1.41 -3.29 3.64
CA PHE A 57 0.72 -2.69 2.49
C PHE A 57 0.06 -1.34 2.78
N ILE A 58 -0.11 -0.96 4.05
CA ILE A 58 -0.73 0.32 4.42
C ILE A 58 0.28 1.24 5.11
N ILE A 59 0.96 0.77 6.16
CA ILE A 59 1.83 1.65 6.95
C ILE A 59 3.11 2.00 6.19
N LEU A 60 3.76 1.01 5.56
CA LEU A 60 5.01 1.25 4.81
C LEU A 60 4.85 2.32 3.71
N PRO A 61 3.88 2.24 2.77
CA PRO A 61 3.73 3.27 1.74
C PRO A 61 3.33 4.63 2.31
N LEU A 62 2.57 4.67 3.42
CA LEU A 62 2.20 5.91 4.07
C LEU A 62 3.43 6.63 4.66
N VAL A 63 4.30 5.88 5.34
CA VAL A 63 5.57 6.41 5.87
C VAL A 63 6.47 6.91 4.73
N ILE A 64 6.64 6.12 3.67
CA ILE A 64 7.44 6.51 2.49
C ILE A 64 6.92 7.81 1.86
N THR A 65 5.59 7.92 1.71
CA THR A 65 4.96 9.12 1.15
C THR A 65 5.22 10.35 2.02
N LEU A 66 5.15 10.19 3.35
CA LEU A 66 5.43 11.26 4.30
C LEU A 66 6.89 11.73 4.23
N LEU A 67 7.84 10.79 4.17
CA LEU A 67 9.27 11.10 4.00
C LEU A 67 9.53 11.82 2.67
N LEU A 68 8.88 11.40 1.58
CA LEU A 68 8.96 12.05 0.27
C LEU A 68 8.44 13.49 0.30
N CYS A 69 7.31 13.74 0.97
CA CYS A 69 6.78 15.10 1.16
C CYS A 69 7.81 15.99 1.86
N ILE A 70 8.38 15.53 2.98
CA ILE A 70 9.36 16.28 3.77
C ILE A 70 10.63 16.53 2.92
N TRP A 71 11.07 15.52 2.17
CA TRP A 71 12.25 15.63 1.32
C TRP A 71 12.05 16.64 0.18
N ILE A 72 10.95 16.56 -0.58
CA ILE A 72 10.64 17.49 -1.68
C ILE A 72 10.49 18.91 -1.15
N TYR A 73 9.80 19.09 -0.02
CA TYR A 73 9.65 20.41 0.61
C TYR A 73 11.02 21.04 0.90
N LYS A 74 11.89 20.30 1.60
CA LYS A 74 13.22 20.78 1.97
C LYS A 74 14.11 21.02 0.76
N ASP A 75 14.10 20.12 -0.21
CA ASP A 75 14.91 20.24 -1.43
C ASP A 75 14.45 21.45 -2.27
N ALA A 76 13.15 21.73 -2.30
CA ALA A 76 12.59 22.89 -2.99
C ALA A 76 12.95 24.21 -2.30
N GLU A 77 12.80 24.29 -0.97
CA GLU A 77 13.20 25.48 -0.21
C GLU A 77 14.70 25.78 -0.36
N GLN A 78 15.55 24.76 -0.30
CA GLN A 78 17.00 24.92 -0.50
C GLN A 78 17.36 25.48 -1.87
N ARG A 79 16.50 25.25 -2.86
CA ARG A 79 16.67 25.72 -4.24
C ARG A 79 15.91 27.03 -4.52
N GLY A 80 15.34 27.68 -3.51
CA GLY A 80 14.59 28.93 -3.65
C GLY A 80 13.27 28.77 -4.42
N ARG A 81 12.70 27.55 -4.46
CA ARG A 81 11.39 27.25 -5.06
C ARG A 81 10.35 27.12 -3.96
N GLU A 82 9.09 27.40 -4.30
CA GLU A 82 7.97 27.22 -3.36
C GLU A 82 7.72 25.73 -3.07
N GLY A 83 8.33 25.20 -2.01
CA GLY A 83 8.21 23.78 -1.64
C GLY A 83 6.79 23.34 -1.32
N ILE A 84 5.94 24.25 -0.83
CA ILE A 84 4.53 23.99 -0.56
C ILE A 84 3.78 23.57 -1.83
N LEU A 85 4.02 24.22 -2.97
CA LEU A 85 3.37 23.87 -4.24
C LEU A 85 3.69 22.44 -4.66
N TRP A 86 4.94 22.02 -4.49
CA TRP A 86 5.37 20.67 -4.83
C TRP A 86 4.78 19.60 -3.92
N VAL A 87 4.65 19.89 -2.62
CA VAL A 87 3.96 18.99 -1.68
C VAL A 87 2.48 18.86 -2.03
N ILE A 88 1.80 19.98 -2.34
CA ILE A 88 0.38 19.95 -2.75
C ILE A 88 0.20 19.15 -4.05
N LEU A 89 1.07 19.34 -5.05
CA LEU A 89 1.04 18.57 -6.29
C LEU A 89 1.28 17.07 -6.06
N LEU A 90 2.20 16.73 -5.14
CA LEU A 90 2.45 15.35 -4.76
C LEU A 90 1.22 14.74 -4.10
N ILE A 91 0.58 15.41 -3.14
CA ILE A 91 -0.63 14.93 -2.46
C ILE A 91 -1.79 14.77 -3.45
N LEU A 92 -2.03 15.76 -4.31
CA LEU A 92 -3.08 15.69 -5.34
C LEU A 92 -2.82 14.55 -6.34
N SER A 93 -1.58 14.39 -6.80
CA SER A 93 -1.22 13.30 -7.72
C SER A 93 -1.30 11.94 -7.04
N ALA A 94 -0.89 11.84 -5.78
CA ALA A 94 -1.04 10.64 -4.97
C ALA A 94 -2.51 10.26 -4.78
N LEU A 95 -3.41 11.24 -4.67
CA LEU A 95 -4.85 10.96 -4.53
C LEU A 95 -5.48 10.45 -5.83
N ILE A 96 -5.11 11.03 -6.98
CA ILE A 96 -5.72 10.70 -8.29
C ILE A 96 -5.09 9.45 -8.91
N PHE A 97 -3.76 9.36 -8.89
CA PHE A 97 -2.99 8.34 -9.59
C PHE A 97 -2.31 7.34 -8.63
N ASN A 98 -2.55 7.46 -7.32
CA ASN A 98 -1.97 6.58 -6.29
C ASN A 98 -0.42 6.58 -6.39
N ILE A 99 0.20 5.41 -6.27
CA ILE A 99 1.65 5.21 -6.38
C ILE A 99 2.23 5.76 -7.69
N PHE A 100 1.51 5.67 -8.81
CA PHE A 100 1.99 6.22 -10.09
C PHE A 100 2.11 7.74 -10.04
N GLY A 101 1.19 8.42 -9.35
CA GLY A 101 1.24 9.86 -9.17
C GLY A 101 2.42 10.31 -8.32
N ILE A 102 2.72 9.58 -7.24
CA ILE A 102 3.88 9.84 -6.39
C ILE A 102 5.16 9.70 -7.21
N ILE A 103 5.35 8.57 -7.90
CA ILE A 103 6.54 8.31 -8.71
C ILE A 103 6.69 9.36 -9.81
N PHE A 104 5.60 9.69 -10.50
CA PHE A 104 5.61 10.70 -11.56
C PHE A 104 6.06 12.08 -11.06
N ILE A 105 5.50 12.56 -9.94
CA ILE A 105 5.87 13.86 -9.36
C ILE A 105 7.32 13.86 -8.88
N VAL A 106 7.80 12.75 -8.28
CA VAL A 106 9.20 12.64 -7.85
C VAL A 106 10.15 12.72 -9.05
N ILE A 107 9.84 12.01 -10.14
CA ILE A 107 10.64 12.08 -11.37
C ILE A 107 10.58 13.48 -11.97
N LEU A 108 9.40 14.10 -12.02
CA LEU A 108 9.22 15.45 -12.55
C LEU A 108 10.02 16.47 -11.72
N TRP A 109 9.97 16.37 -10.39
CA TRP A 109 10.78 17.20 -9.50
C TRP A 109 12.27 17.02 -9.80
N LEU A 110 12.74 15.77 -9.93
CA LEU A 110 14.13 15.47 -10.26
C LEU A 110 14.55 15.96 -11.66
N ALA A 111 13.62 16.01 -12.62
CA ALA A 111 13.89 16.51 -13.97
C ALA A 111 13.95 18.04 -14.02
N VAL A 112 13.09 18.73 -13.26
CA VAL A 112 12.98 20.19 -13.23
C VAL A 112 13.87 20.84 -12.16
N ARG A 113 14.53 20.03 -11.31
CA ARG A 113 15.34 20.52 -10.19
C ARG A 113 16.44 21.50 -10.69
N PRO A 114 16.44 22.76 -10.25
CA PRO A 114 17.51 23.69 -10.59
C PRO A 114 18.80 23.32 -9.83
N PRO A 115 20.00 23.67 -10.33
CA PRO A 115 21.24 23.45 -9.59
C PRO A 115 21.21 24.20 -8.26
N LEU A 116 21.93 23.68 -7.26
CA LEU A 116 22.04 24.35 -5.97
C LEU A 116 22.72 25.72 -6.18
N PRO A 117 22.28 26.78 -5.50
CA PRO A 117 22.96 28.07 -5.57
C PRO A 117 24.42 27.88 -5.14
N SER A 118 25.37 28.31 -5.99
CA SER A 118 26.78 28.31 -5.65
C SER A 118 26.98 29.26 -4.48
N ARG A 119 27.31 28.68 -3.32
CA ARG A 119 27.58 29.41 -2.09
C ARG A 119 28.79 30.34 -2.25
#